data_AF-A0A2D0I494-F1
#
_entry.id   AF-A0A2D0I494-F1
#
_cell.length_a   1.000
_cell.length_b   1.000
_cell.length_c   1.000
_cell.angle_alpha   90.00
_cell.angle_beta   90.00
_cell.angle_gamma   90.00
#
_symmetry.space_group_name_H-M   'P 1'
#
loop_
_entity.id
_entity.type
_entity.pdbx_description
1 polymer ?
#
loop_
_entity_poly.entity_id
_entity_poly.type
_entity_poly.pdbx_seq_one_letter_code
_entity_poly.pdbx_strand_id
1 'polypeptide(L)' 'MKTIENYKFRDMILKIGKKAIKEAQARSLANGVPNVYSRGGVAYFQMPDGEITSKVPKEYEEIYK' A
#
# COMPACT_ATOMS: atom_id res chain seq x y z
N MET A 1 3.80 11.72 27.66
CA MET A 1 2.75 12.78 27.73
C MET A 1 2.48 13.28 26.31
N LYS A 2 1.22 13.51 25.93
CA LYS A 2 0.86 14.06 24.61
C LYS A 2 1.21 15.55 24.59
N THR A 3 2.15 15.97 23.74
CA THR A 3 2.55 17.38 23.58
C THR A 3 2.30 17.83 22.14
N ILE A 4 2.15 19.13 21.92
CA ILE A 4 1.98 19.72 20.58
C ILE A 4 3.15 19.30 19.67
N GLU A 5 4.37 19.26 20.20
CA GLU A 5 5.56 18.84 19.45
C GLU A 5 5.50 17.37 19.04
N ASN A 6 5.03 16.47 19.92
CA ASN A 6 4.83 15.06 19.59
C ASN A 6 3.80 14.89 18.46
N TYR A 7 2.74 15.72 18.42
CA TYR A 7 1.77 15.71 17.32
C TYR A 7 2.38 16.23 16.02
N LYS A 8 3.12 17.34 16.04
CA LYS A 8 3.81 17.87 14.85
C LYS A 8 4.79 16.86 14.27
N PHE A 9 5.58 16.21 15.13
CA PHE A 9 6.51 15.17 14.71
C PHE A 9 5.79 13.96 14.10
N ARG A 10 4.73 13.46 14.75
CA ARG A 10 3.88 12.39 14.20
C ARG A 10 3.35 12.75 12.81
N ASP A 11 2.81 13.95 12.64
CA ASP A 11 2.20 14.38 11.39
C ASP A 11 3.25 14.51 10.27
N MET A 12 4.45 14.99 10.61
CA MET A 12 5.58 15.02 9.69
C MET A 12 5.95 13.61 9.20
N ILE A 13 6.09 12.65 10.12
CA ILE A 13 6.40 11.25 9.77
C ILE A 13 5.31 10.64 8.91
N LEU A 14 4.03 10.85 9.27
CA LEU A 14 2.90 10.37 8.47
C LEU A 14 2.87 10.99 7.07
N LYS A 15 3.23 12.27 6.92
CA LYS A 15 3.29 12.95 5.62
C LYS A 15 4.38 12.34 4.73
N ILE A 16 5.57 12.10 5.29
CA ILE A 16 6.68 11.46 4.57
C ILE A 16 6.28 10.04 4.14
N GLY A 17 5.76 9.24 5.08
CA GLY A 17 5.32 7.88 4.79
C GLY A 17 4.24 7.82 3.71
N LYS A 18 3.22 8.69 3.78
CA LYS A 18 2.16 8.78 2.76
C LYS A 18 2.72 9.10 1.38
N LYS A 19 3.70 10.00 1.29
CA LYS A 19 4.35 10.33 0.01
C LYS A 19 5.12 9.13 -0.53
N ALA A 20 5.95 8.50 0.29
CA ALA A 20 6.74 7.34 -0.10
C ALA A 20 5.87 6.16 -0.58
N ILE A 21 4.77 5.87 0.13
CA ILE A 21 3.82 4.81 -0.26
C ILE A 21 3.20 5.10 -1.62
N LYS A 22 2.71 6.32 -1.86
CA LYS A 22 2.11 6.69 -3.15
C LYS A 22 3.08 6.54 -4.31
N GLU A 23 4.33 6.97 -4.12
CA GLU A 23 5.36 6.84 -5.15
C GLU A 23 5.73 5.38 -5.41
N ALA A 24 5.83 4.55 -4.37
CA ALA A 24 6.06 3.12 -4.52
C ALA A 24 4.91 2.44 -5.27
N GLN A 25 3.66 2.74 -4.91
CA GLN A 25 2.47 2.21 -5.55
C GLN A 25 2.40 2.59 -7.04
N ALA A 26 2.72 3.83 -7.38
CA ALA A 26 2.75 4.29 -8.77
C ALA A 26 3.81 3.54 -9.59
N ARG A 27 5.01 3.34 -9.01
CA ARG A 27 6.08 2.58 -9.67
C ARG A 27 5.73 1.11 -9.84
N SER A 28 5.10 0.48 -8.83
CA SER A 28 4.65 -0.92 -8.95
C SER A 28 3.70 -1.09 -10.12
N LEU A 29 2.65 -0.25 -10.21
CA LEU A 29 1.67 -0.33 -11.30
C LEU A 29 2.31 -0.06 -12.67
N ALA A 30 3.21 0.93 -12.76
CA ALA A 30 3.95 1.23 -13.99
C ALA A 30 4.82 0.05 -14.47
N ASN A 31 5.26 -0.82 -13.55
CA ASN A 31 6.04 -2.02 -13.84
C ASN A 31 5.19 -3.29 -13.96
N GLY A 32 3.86 -3.17 -13.97
CA GLY A 32 2.95 -4.32 -14.06
C GLY A 32 2.75 -5.11 -12.77
N VAL A 33 3.26 -4.62 -11.63
CA VAL A 33 3.15 -5.28 -10.33
C VAL A 33 1.91 -4.78 -9.58
N PRO A 34 0.94 -5.65 -9.23
CA PRO A 34 -0.25 -5.23 -8.50
C PRO A 34 0.08 -4.72 -7.09
N ASN A 35 -0.62 -3.68 -6.63
CA ASN A 35 -0.53 -3.25 -5.24
C ASN A 35 -1.39 -4.13 -4.33
N VAL A 36 -0.92 -4.42 -3.12
CA VAL A 36 -1.65 -5.25 -2.14
C VAL A 36 -2.15 -4.40 -0.98
N TYR A 37 -3.40 -4.63 -0.57
CA TYR A 37 -4.06 -4.01 0.58
C TYR A 37 -4.71 -5.08 1.45
N SER A 38 -4.94 -4.78 2.72
CA SER A 38 -5.74 -5.63 3.61
C SER A 38 -6.90 -4.83 4.20
N ARG A 39 -8.10 -5.39 4.13
CA ARG A 39 -9.30 -4.82 4.75
C ARG A 39 -10.11 -5.94 5.39
N GLY A 40 -10.30 -5.85 6.71
CA GLY A 40 -11.03 -6.87 7.46
C GLY A 40 -10.37 -8.25 7.44
N GLY A 41 -9.04 -8.32 7.32
CA GLY A 41 -8.29 -9.59 7.22
C GLY A 41 -8.24 -10.20 5.81
N VAL A 42 -8.93 -9.60 4.83
CA VAL A 42 -8.93 -10.05 3.44
C VAL A 42 -7.96 -9.21 2.62
N ALA A 43 -7.14 -9.87 1.80
CA ALA A 43 -6.24 -9.22 0.86
C ALA A 43 -6.98 -8.76 -0.40
N TYR A 44 -6.65 -7.57 -0.87
CA TYR A 44 -7.14 -6.99 -2.11
C TYR A 44 -5.96 -6.53 -2.95
N PHE A 45 -6.07 -6.75 -4.25
CA PHE A 45 -5.03 -6.46 -5.23
C PHE A 45 -5.56 -5.43 -6.20
N GLN A 46 -4.84 -4.32 -6.35
CA GLN A 46 -5.08 -3.35 -7.40
C GLN A 46 -4.16 -3.66 -8.56
N MET A 47 -4.76 -4.10 -9.66
CA MET A 47 -4.06 -4.42 -10.90
C MET A 47 -3.59 -3.14 -11.63
N PRO A 48 -2.59 -3.24 -12.53
CA PRO A 48 -2.08 -2.11 -13.31
C PRO A 48 -3.14 -1.36 -14.13
N ASP A 49 -4.18 -2.05 -14.58
CA ASP A 49 -5.32 -1.48 -15.31
C ASP A 49 -6.34 -0.75 -14.41
N GLY A 50 -6.15 -0.82 -13.09
CA GLY A 50 -7.03 -0.22 -12.09
C GLY A 50 -8.10 -1.16 -11.53
N GLU A 51 -8.22 -2.40 -12.01
CA GLU A 51 -9.12 -3.39 -11.42
C GLU A 51 -8.72 -3.68 -9.97
N ILE A 52 -9.71 -3.80 -9.07
CA ILE A 52 -9.48 -4.25 -7.69
C ILE A 52 -10.14 -5.61 -7.51
N THR A 53 -9.34 -6.60 -7.13
CA THR A 53 -9.78 -7.99 -6.97
C THR A 53 -9.32 -8.57 -5.63
N SER A 54 -10.04 -9.55 -5.11
CA SER A 54 -9.61 -10.37 -3.97
C SER A 54 -8.97 -11.69 -4.40
N LYS A 55 -8.93 -11.97 -5.71
CA LYS A 55 -8.23 -13.15 -6.24
C LYS A 55 -6.73 -12.89 -6.21
N VAL A 56 -5.97 -13.85 -5.71
CA VAL A 56 -4.50 -13.77 -5.68
C VAL A 56 -3.98 -13.72 -7.13
N PRO A 57 -3.26 -12.66 -7.53
CA PRO A 57 -2.63 -12.58 -8.83
C PRO A 57 -1.48 -13.59 -8.96
N LYS A 58 -1.13 -13.95 -10.19
CA LYS A 58 -0.09 -14.93 -10.48
C LYS A 58 1.25 -14.60 -9.83
N GLU A 59 1.58 -13.31 -9.79
CA GLU A 59 2.81 -12.77 -9.19
C GLU A 59 2.93 -13.07 -7.69
N TYR A 60 1.82 -13.35 -7.02
CA TYR A 60 1.75 -13.61 -5.59
C TYR A 60 1.41 -15.06 -5.25
N GLU A 61 1.20 -15.94 -6.23
CA GLU A 61 0.80 -17.34 -6.00
C GLU A 61 1.81 -18.08 -5.13
N GLU A 62 3.12 -17.86 -5.30
CA GLU A 62 4.16 -18.56 -4.52
C GLU A 62 4.15 -18.19 -3.03
N ILE A 63 3.63 -17.01 -2.68
CA ILE A 63 3.59 -16.51 -1.30
C ILE A 63 2.36 -17.06 -0.56
N TYR A 64 1.29 -17.38 -1.28
CA TYR A 64 0.01 -17.85 -0.75
C TYR A 64 -0.20 -19.38 -0.88
N LYS A 65 0.87 -20.15 -1.16
CA LYS A 65 0.88 -21.62 -1.09
C LYS A 65 0.99 -22.12 0.36
#